data_AF-A3IHF9-F1
#
_entry.id   AF-A3IHF9-F1
#
_cell.length_a   1.000
_cell.length_b   1.000
_cell.length_c   1.000
_cell.angle_alpha   90.00
_cell.angle_beta   90.00
_cell.angle_gamma   90.00
#
_symmetry.space_group_name_H-M   'P 1'
#
loop_
_entity.id
_entity.type
_entity.pdbx_description
1 polymer ?
#
loop_
_entity_poly.entity_id
_entity_poly.type
_entity_poly.pdbx_seq_one_letter_code
_entity_poly.pdbx_strand_id
1 'polypeptide(L)' 'MYKKRYGAHETRIREVQLNSSGIHIGQPLEQFSGILSGIPNYVGDTQTLMNNTHEPTD' A
#
# COMPACT_ATOMS: atom_id res chain seq x y z
N MET A 1 -2.14 -8.59 -6.94
CA MET A 1 -2.23 -9.90 -7.64
C MET A 1 -1.00 -10.05 -8.53
N TYR A 2 -0.23 -11.14 -8.44
CA TYR A 2 1.00 -11.25 -9.24
C TYR A 2 0.77 -11.72 -10.69
N LYS A 3 -0.22 -12.60 -10.93
CA LYS A 3 -0.55 -13.05 -12.31
C LYS A 3 -1.97 -13.59 -12.40
N LYS A 4 -2.69 -13.19 -13.46
CA LYS A 4 -3.89 -13.88 -13.96
C LYS A 4 -3.60 -14.45 -15.34
N ARG A 5 -3.87 -15.74 -15.56
CA ARG A 5 -3.59 -16.42 -16.84
C ARG A 5 -4.59 -16.04 -17.94
N TYR A 6 -5.78 -15.55 -17.56
CA TYR A 6 -6.85 -15.14 -18.47
C TYR A 6 -7.57 -13.90 -17.94
N GLY A 7 -7.82 -12.92 -18.83
CA GLY A 7 -8.45 -11.65 -18.48
C GLY A 7 -7.51 -10.65 -17.79
N ALA A 8 -7.97 -9.41 -17.66
CA ALA A 8 -7.19 -8.33 -17.07
C ALA A 8 -6.92 -8.57 -15.58
N HIS A 9 -5.74 -8.14 -15.12
CA HIS A 9 -5.38 -8.05 -13.72
C HIS A 9 -4.84 -6.65 -13.42
N GLU A 10 -5.05 -6.21 -12.18
CA GLU A 10 -4.45 -4.98 -11.70
C GLU A 10 -2.93 -5.14 -11.61
N THR A 11 -2.21 -4.17 -12.19
CA THR A 11 -0.75 -4.12 -12.25
C THR A 11 -0.13 -3.30 -11.11
N ARG A 12 -0.95 -2.53 -10.39
CA ARG A 12 -0.51 -1.71 -9.26
C ARG A 12 -0.36 -2.55 -7.99
N ILE A 13 0.61 -2.18 -7.17
CA ILE A 13 0.77 -2.71 -5.81
C ILE A 13 -0.09 -1.85 -4.87
N ARG A 14 -0.92 -2.49 -4.05
CA ARG A 14 -1.80 -1.83 -3.08
C ARG A 14 -1.40 -2.17 -1.65
N GLU A 15 -1.71 -1.25 -0.75
CA GLU A 15 -1.69 -1.52 0.67
C GLU A 15 -2.70 -2.62 1.04
N VAL A 16 -2.30 -3.52 1.93
CA VAL A 16 -3.18 -4.53 2.52
C VAL A 16 -3.04 -4.46 4.03
N GLN A 17 -4.15 -4.22 4.72
CA GLN A 17 -4.22 -4.23 6.18
C GLN A 17 -5.04 -5.43 6.63
N LEU A 18 -4.57 -6.11 7.67
CA LEU A 18 -5.26 -7.22 8.31
C LEU A 18 -5.72 -6.73 9.69
N ASN A 19 -7.03 -6.80 9.94
CA ASN A 19 -7.61 -6.46 11.24
C ASN A 19 -8.61 -7.54 11.67
N SER A 20 -9.20 -7.39 12.87
CA SER A 20 -10.18 -8.34 13.42
C SER A 20 -11.44 -8.49 12.54
N SER A 21 -11.76 -7.48 11.73
CA SER A 21 -12.89 -7.48 10.80
C SER A 21 -12.55 -8.08 9.43
N GLY A 22 -11.28 -8.41 9.18
CA GLY A 22 -10.82 -9.09 7.97
C GLY A 22 -9.72 -8.35 7.21
N ILE A 23 -9.79 -8.43 5.87
CA ILE A 23 -8.78 -7.87 4.95
C ILE A 23 -9.29 -6.55 4.38
N HIS A 24 -8.52 -5.48 4.60
CA HIS A 24 -8.76 -4.18 3.97
C HIS A 24 -7.73 -3.94 2.86
N ILE A 25 -8.21 -3.53 1.67
CA ILE A 25 -7.39 -3.21 0.51
C ILE A 25 -7.38 -1.69 0.34
N GLY A 26 -6.22 -1.08 0.57
CA GLY A 26 -6.03 0.36 0.53
C GLY A 26 -5.70 0.92 -0.86
N GLN A 27 -5.11 2.10 -0.85
CA GLN A 27 -4.70 2.80 -2.08
C GLN A 27 -3.47 2.13 -2.73
N PRO A 28 -3.24 2.38 -4.03
CA PRO A 28 -1.98 2.01 -4.65
C PRO A 28 -0.80 2.72 -4.00
N LEU A 29 0.31 2.02 -3.83
CA LEU A 29 1.54 2.54 -3.20
C LEU A 29 2.37 3.38 -4.19
N GLU A 30 1.77 4.39 -4.81
CA GLU A 30 2.40 5.19 -5.88
C GLU A 30 3.54 6.07 -5.37
N GLN A 31 3.56 6.37 -4.08
CA GLN A 31 4.59 7.18 -3.42
C GLN A 31 5.78 6.36 -2.90
N PHE A 32 5.91 5.10 -3.29
CA PHE A 32 7.01 4.23 -2.88
C PHE A 32 7.74 3.65 -4.10
N SER A 33 9.06 3.60 -4.01
CA SER A 33 9.93 2.92 -4.97
C SER A 33 10.67 1.76 -4.28
N GLY A 34 11.20 0.80 -5.04
CA GLY A 34 11.94 -0.33 -4.46
C GLY A 34 11.07 -1.34 -3.69
N ILE A 35 9.74 -1.31 -3.83
CA ILE A 35 8.84 -2.22 -3.07
C ILE A 35 9.24 -3.70 -3.31
N LEU A 36 9.56 -4.07 -4.56
CA LEU A 36 9.93 -5.43 -4.91
C LEU A 36 11.38 -5.81 -4.55
N SER A 37 12.23 -4.86 -4.15
CA SER A 37 13.58 -5.16 -3.64
C SER A 37 13.58 -5.53 -2.16
N GLY A 38 12.43 -5.39 -1.47
CA GLY A 38 12.30 -5.59 -0.03
C GLY A 38 12.74 -4.38 0.81
N ILE A 39 13.30 -3.34 0.18
CA ILE A 39 13.71 -2.10 0.85
C ILE A 39 12.93 -0.95 0.18
N PRO A 40 11.71 -0.66 0.66
CA PRO A 40 10.90 0.41 0.09
C PRO A 40 11.47 1.78 0.44
N ASN A 41 11.55 2.67 -0.54
CA ASN A 41 11.92 4.06 -0.37
C ASN A 41 10.71 4.94 -0.65
N TYR A 42 10.29 5.74 0.32
CA TYR A 42 9.24 6.73 0.12
C TYR A 42 9.76 7.88 -0.74
N VAL A 43 9.02 8.21 -1.80
CA VAL A 43 9.34 9.27 -2.78
C VAL A 43 8.24 10.33 -2.86
N GLY A 44 7.21 10.22 -2.02
CA GLY A 44 6.16 11.23 -1.90
C GLY A 44 6.59 12.45 -1.07
N ASP A 45 5.65 13.37 -0.88
CA ASP A 45 5.90 14.54 -0.03
C ASP A 45 6.04 14.11 1.44
N THR A 46 7.21 14.37 2.01
CA THR A 46 7.53 14.09 3.41
C THR A 46 6.55 14.72 4.40
N GLN A 47 5.94 15.87 4.06
CA GLN A 47 4.93 16.50 4.91
C GLN A 47 3.65 15.66 5.00
N THR A 48 3.31 14.95 3.93
CA THR A 48 2.14 14.05 3.90
C THR A 48 2.37 12.80 4.75
N LEU A 49 3.59 12.28 4.79
CA LEU A 49 3.92 11.08 5.56
C LEU A 49 3.74 11.29 7.08
N MET A 50 4.11 12.46 7.59
CA MET A 50 4.04 12.77 9.03
C MET A 50 2.60 12.92 9.55
N ASN A 51 1.67 13.31 8.68
CA ASN A 51 0.28 13.61 9.06
C ASN A 51 -0.62 12.37 9.18
N ASN A 52 -0.15 11.19 8.75
CA ASN A 52 -0.94 9.95 8.75
C ASN A 52 -0.72 9.06 9.99
N THR A 53 -0.09 9.60 11.04
CA THR A 53 0.02 8.91 12.33
C THR A 53 -1.38 8.80 12.92
N HIS A 54 -1.98 7.60 12.86
CA HIS A 54 -3.26 7.30 13.48
C HIS A 54 -3.26 7.82 14.93
N GLU A 55 -4.12 8.79 15.24
CA GLU A 55 -4.63 8.92 16.59
C GLU A 55 -5.31 7.58 16.93
N PRO A 56 -4.97 6.94 18.06
CA PRO A 56 -5.74 5.81 18.53
C PRO A 56 -7.12 6.36 18.91
N THR A 57 -8.12 6.12 18.07
CA THR A 57 -9.51 6.34 18.46
C THR A 57 -9.84 5.35 19.57
N ASP A 58 -10.13 5.89 20.75
CA ASP A 58 -10.69 5.21 21.93
C ASP A 58 -11.97 4.43 21.58
#